data_AF-A0A1Q9S9T3-F1
#
_entry.id   AF-A0A1Q9S9T3-F1
#
_cell.length_a   1.000
_cell.length_b   1.000
_cell.length_c   1.000
_cell.angle_alpha   90.00
_cell.angle_beta   90.00
_cell.angle_gamma   90.00
#
_symmetry.space_group_name_H-M   'P 1'
#
loop_
_entity.id
_entity.type
_entity.pdbx_description
1 polymer ?
#
loop_
_entity_poly.entity_id
_entity_poly.type
_entity_poly.pdbx_seq_one_letter_code
_entity_poly.pdbx_strand_id
1 'polypeptide(L)'
;MRRNIQRCPHGKLLVCTQRHTENHPSLGRPLCLDCYDHARHVVWNAWAGELWRRTTIAINRALRKDEKAYGIKLRISYGKVAEYQRRGVVHFHALIRLDRRDPEDPDAILAPPARITAEGLALLVEEAAHVTHFQTPGYADTGHTWDIEWGRQIDVRPVGNLGTGQITSEAVAAYLAKYATKATETTGLPPTGRMTAEAAEHYSDAHTHLGRLIAYAFQLGTPPSDWTTDEQQADWHATWGRSGAGPTCSASAATSPPRAAATPPPTKPCARSAAPGTATPVPTGADATPTASRSNTSTTTRRR
;
A
#
# COMPACT_ATOMS: atom_id res chain seq x y z
N MET A 1 -20.37 -11.16 33.48
CA MET A 1 -19.28 -12.13 33.25
C MET A 1 -17.97 -11.37 33.07
N ARG A 2 -17.10 -11.29 34.10
CA ARG A 2 -15.79 -10.61 33.99
C ARG A 2 -14.85 -11.53 33.21
N ARG A 3 -14.39 -11.11 32.02
CA ARG A 3 -13.29 -11.77 31.32
C ARG A 3 -12.07 -11.71 32.23
N ASN A 4 -11.47 -12.87 32.52
CA ASN A 4 -10.28 -12.96 33.35
C ASN A 4 -9.17 -12.13 32.69
N ILE A 5 -8.64 -11.13 33.39
CA ILE A 5 -7.65 -10.22 32.83
C ILE A 5 -6.31 -10.94 32.85
N GLN A 6 -5.90 -11.44 31.68
CA GLN A 6 -4.65 -12.16 31.50
C GLN A 6 -3.45 -11.21 31.60
N ARG A 7 -2.47 -11.57 32.42
CA ARG A 7 -1.13 -10.98 32.44
C ARG A 7 -0.20 -11.85 31.61
N CYS A 8 0.72 -11.23 30.89
CA CYS A 8 1.81 -11.96 30.25
C CYS A 8 2.88 -12.38 31.29
N PRO A 9 3.83 -13.26 30.92
CA PRO A 9 4.96 -13.63 31.79
C PRO A 9 5.78 -12.44 32.30
N HIS A 10 5.82 -11.34 31.54
CA HIS A 10 6.50 -10.09 31.91
C HIS A 10 5.65 -9.17 32.82
N GLY A 11 4.53 -9.67 33.35
CA GLY A 11 3.67 -8.96 34.28
C GLY A 11 2.76 -7.88 33.66
N LYS A 12 2.81 -7.65 32.34
CA LYS A 12 1.97 -6.66 31.65
C LYS A 12 0.55 -7.19 31.42
N LEU A 13 -0.45 -6.32 31.50
CA LEU A 13 -1.83 -6.66 31.15
C LEU A 13 -1.97 -6.74 29.64
N LEU A 14 -2.52 -7.84 29.12
CA LEU A 14 -2.79 -8.02 27.69
C LEU A 14 -4.14 -7.44 27.28
N VAL A 15 -4.55 -6.37 27.95
CA VAL A 15 -5.73 -5.58 27.63
C VAL A 15 -5.47 -4.12 27.99
N CYS A 16 -5.96 -3.21 27.16
CA CYS A 16 -6.05 -1.80 27.51
C CYS A 16 -7.52 -1.45 27.81
N THR A 17 -7.80 -0.98 29.03
CA THR A 17 -9.14 -0.52 29.45
C THR A 17 -9.35 0.98 29.23
N GLN A 18 -8.31 1.70 28.78
CA GLN A 18 -8.39 3.13 28.52
C GLN A 18 -9.13 3.41 27.21
N ARG A 19 -9.88 4.52 27.21
CA ARG A 19 -10.46 5.08 25.99
C ARG A 19 -9.45 6.03 25.37
N HIS A 20 -9.01 5.70 24.17
CA HIS A 20 -8.07 6.51 23.41
C HIS A 20 -8.80 7.33 22.37
N THR A 21 -8.40 8.60 22.21
CA THR A 21 -8.68 9.41 21.03
C THR A 21 -7.83 8.92 19.85
N GLU A 22 -8.19 9.29 18.63
CA GLU A 22 -7.52 8.84 17.39
C GLU A 22 -6.01 9.11 17.38
N ASN A 23 -5.58 10.21 17.99
CA ASN A 23 -4.19 10.64 18.00
C ASN A 23 -3.40 10.17 19.24
N HIS A 24 -3.98 9.35 20.11
CA HIS A 24 -3.34 8.95 21.37
C HIS A 24 -2.03 8.16 21.15
N PRO A 25 -0.90 8.52 21.79
CA PRO A 25 0.43 7.96 21.50
C PRO A 25 0.57 6.46 21.84
N SER A 26 -0.30 5.94 22.71
CA SER A 26 -0.34 4.50 23.00
C SER A 26 -0.94 3.65 21.88
N LEU A 27 -1.67 4.24 20.93
CA LEU A 27 -2.21 3.50 19.79
C LEU A 27 -1.07 3.05 18.88
N GLY A 28 -1.14 1.80 18.41
CA GLY A 28 -0.07 1.18 17.63
C GLY A 28 1.10 0.64 18.46
N ARG A 29 1.15 0.85 19.77
CA ARG A 29 2.17 0.22 20.62
C ARG A 29 1.72 -1.17 21.07
N PRO A 30 2.60 -2.18 21.04
CA PRO A 30 2.31 -3.46 21.67
C PRO A 30 2.05 -3.28 23.18
N LEU A 31 1.13 -4.06 23.72
CA LEU A 31 0.80 -4.04 25.15
C LEU A 31 1.99 -4.51 26.01
N CYS A 32 2.82 -5.39 25.46
CA CYS A 32 4.10 -5.81 26.01
C CYS A 32 5.09 -5.91 24.86
N LEU A 33 6.20 -5.17 24.92
CA LEU A 33 7.23 -5.21 23.89
C LEU A 33 7.92 -6.58 23.84
N ASP A 34 8.08 -7.24 25.00
CA ASP A 34 8.76 -8.54 25.09
C ASP A 34 7.90 -9.70 24.60
N CYS A 35 6.57 -9.55 24.61
CA CYS A 35 5.66 -10.55 24.02
C CYS A 35 5.39 -10.31 22.52
N TYR A 36 5.77 -9.15 21.98
CA TYR A 36 5.47 -8.81 20.60
C TYR A 36 6.53 -9.40 19.68
N ASP A 37 6.08 -10.12 18.66
CA ASP A 37 6.95 -10.73 17.67
C ASP A 37 7.43 -9.68 16.65
N HIS A 38 8.51 -8.99 17.01
CA HIS A 38 9.12 -7.96 16.18
C HIS A 38 9.82 -8.56 14.95
N ALA A 39 10.37 -9.78 15.07
CA ALA A 39 10.98 -10.49 13.95
C ALA A 39 9.93 -10.77 12.86
N ARG A 40 8.81 -11.42 13.23
CA ARG A 40 7.73 -11.70 12.29
C ARG A 40 7.12 -10.44 11.70
N HIS A 41 7.06 -9.34 12.45
CA HIS A 41 6.64 -8.04 11.91
C HIS A 41 7.55 -7.59 10.77
N VAL A 42 8.86 -7.54 11.01
CA VAL A 42 9.85 -7.12 10.01
C VAL A 42 9.81 -8.03 8.79
N VAL A 43 9.75 -9.35 9.01
CA VAL A 43 9.64 -10.34 7.94
C VAL A 43 8.34 -10.15 7.15
N TRP A 44 7.21 -9.94 7.83
CA TRP A 44 5.94 -9.64 7.15
C TRP A 44 6.08 -8.40 6.26
N ASN A 45 6.70 -7.32 6.75
CA ASN A 45 6.88 -6.08 5.96
C ASN A 45 7.75 -6.34 4.71
N ALA A 46 8.85 -7.09 4.86
CA ALA A 46 9.77 -7.42 3.77
C ALA A 46 9.10 -8.30 2.69
N TRP A 47 8.23 -9.23 3.11
CA TRP A 47 7.62 -10.23 2.23
C TRP A 47 6.19 -9.88 1.78
N ALA A 48 5.63 -8.77 2.23
CA ALA A 48 4.30 -8.27 1.87
C ALA A 48 4.13 -8.09 0.35
N GLY A 49 5.19 -7.68 -0.36
CA GLY A 49 5.19 -7.56 -1.81
C GLY A 49 5.01 -8.89 -2.54
N GLU A 50 5.66 -9.94 -2.05
CA GLU A 50 5.54 -11.30 -2.59
C GLU A 50 4.15 -11.90 -2.27
N LEU A 51 3.63 -11.65 -1.07
CA LEU A 51 2.25 -12.04 -0.72
C LEU A 51 1.24 -11.42 -1.70
N TRP A 52 1.40 -10.13 -2.01
CA TRP A 52 0.57 -9.45 -2.99
C TRP A 52 0.69 -10.05 -4.41
N ARG A 53 1.92 -10.37 -4.85
CA ARG A 53 2.17 -11.02 -6.15
C ARG A 53 1.43 -12.36 -6.22
N ARG A 54 1.57 -13.21 -5.21
CA ARG A 54 0.89 -14.51 -5.14
C ARG A 54 -0.63 -14.37 -5.12
N THR A 55 -1.13 -13.37 -4.39
CA THR A 55 -2.57 -13.05 -4.36
C THR A 55 -3.06 -12.70 -5.76
N THR A 56 -2.36 -11.82 -6.47
CA THR A 56 -2.68 -11.47 -7.87
C THR A 56 -2.67 -12.69 -8.79
N ILE A 57 -1.73 -13.62 -8.61
CA ILE A 57 -1.69 -14.89 -9.35
C ILE A 57 -2.93 -15.75 -9.03
N ALA A 58 -3.31 -15.85 -7.74
CA ALA A 58 -4.49 -16.60 -7.32
C ALA A 58 -5.78 -16.02 -7.93
N ILE A 59 -5.94 -14.69 -7.93
CA ILE A 59 -7.08 -14.01 -8.56
C ILE A 59 -7.12 -14.33 -10.06
N ASN A 60 -5.99 -14.19 -10.78
CA ASN A 60 -5.94 -14.52 -12.22
C ASN A 60 -6.20 -16.00 -12.51
N ARG A 61 -5.80 -16.92 -11.62
CA ARG A 61 -6.11 -18.36 -11.75
C ARG A 61 -7.61 -18.60 -11.58
N ALA A 62 -8.25 -17.98 -10.60
CA ALA A 62 -9.68 -18.12 -10.36
C ALA A 62 -10.52 -17.60 -11.54
N LEU A 63 -10.09 -16.50 -12.18
CA LEU A 63 -10.75 -15.95 -13.37
C LEU A 63 -10.73 -16.88 -14.59
N ARG A 64 -9.83 -17.88 -14.67
CA ARG A 64 -9.79 -18.83 -15.81
C ARG A 64 -11.09 -19.59 -15.99
N LYS A 65 -11.85 -19.80 -14.92
CA LYS A 65 -13.18 -20.43 -14.99
C LYS A 65 -14.13 -19.56 -15.82
N ASP A 66 -14.15 -18.26 -15.57
CA ASP A 66 -14.98 -17.31 -16.29
C ASP A 66 -14.48 -17.10 -17.72
N GLU A 67 -13.16 -16.99 -17.93
CA GLU A 67 -12.57 -16.96 -19.28
C GLU A 67 -13.05 -18.13 -20.15
N LYS A 68 -13.03 -19.35 -19.59
CA LYS A 68 -13.48 -20.56 -20.29
C LYS A 68 -14.99 -20.56 -20.52
N ALA A 69 -15.77 -20.15 -19.53
CA ALA A 69 -17.23 -20.16 -19.62
C ALA A 69 -17.77 -19.19 -20.68
N TYR A 70 -17.10 -18.05 -20.86
CA TYR A 70 -17.53 -17.00 -21.80
C TYR A 70 -16.71 -16.94 -23.09
N GLY A 71 -15.66 -17.76 -23.24
CA GLY A 71 -14.80 -17.76 -24.43
C GLY A 71 -14.04 -16.45 -24.61
N ILE A 72 -13.64 -15.79 -23.52
CA ILE A 72 -12.95 -14.49 -23.53
C ILE A 72 -11.66 -14.55 -22.73
N LYS A 73 -10.82 -13.52 -22.90
CA LYS A 73 -9.69 -13.25 -22.02
C LYS A 73 -9.99 -12.07 -21.12
N LEU A 74 -9.64 -12.22 -19.85
CA LEU A 74 -9.86 -11.22 -18.81
C LEU A 74 -8.50 -10.69 -18.34
N ARG A 75 -8.47 -9.42 -17.98
CA ARG A 75 -7.30 -8.74 -17.40
C ARG A 75 -7.72 -8.03 -16.13
N ILE A 76 -6.91 -8.19 -15.10
CA ILE A 76 -7.01 -7.37 -13.89
C ILE A 76 -6.09 -6.17 -14.03
N SER A 77 -6.65 -4.99 -13.83
CA SER A 77 -5.93 -3.72 -13.75
C SER A 77 -6.07 -3.21 -12.32
N TYR A 78 -4.98 -2.82 -11.65
CA TYR A 78 -5.08 -2.34 -10.27
C TYR A 78 -4.11 -1.21 -9.96
N GLY A 79 -4.52 -0.33 -9.05
CA GLY A 79 -3.64 0.58 -8.33
C GLY A 79 -3.57 0.13 -6.86
N LYS A 80 -2.37 0.08 -6.29
CA LYS A 80 -2.18 -0.28 -4.88
C LYS A 80 -1.29 0.72 -4.16
N VAL A 81 -1.58 0.95 -2.89
CA VAL A 81 -0.78 1.76 -1.98
C VAL A 81 -0.47 0.93 -0.74
N ALA A 82 0.79 0.97 -0.31
CA ALA A 82 1.23 0.46 0.98
C ALA A 82 1.20 1.60 1.99
N GLU A 83 0.35 1.51 3.00
CA GLU A 83 0.32 2.45 4.13
C GLU A 83 0.84 1.74 5.38
N TYR A 84 1.67 2.42 6.17
CA TYR A 84 2.08 1.90 7.46
C TYR A 84 0.97 2.15 8.48
N GLN A 85 0.48 1.08 9.11
CA GLN A 85 -0.32 1.23 10.32
C GLN A 85 0.51 1.98 11.37
N ARG A 86 -0.15 2.56 12.38
CA ARG A 86 0.54 3.27 13.47
C ARG A 86 1.58 2.43 14.21
N ARG A 87 1.45 1.10 14.15
CA ARG A 87 2.44 0.16 14.70
C ARG A 87 3.63 -0.12 13.77
N GLY A 88 3.63 0.33 12.52
CA GLY A 88 4.68 0.07 11.53
C GLY A 88 4.46 -1.14 10.63
N VAL A 89 3.33 -1.86 10.77
CA VAL A 89 2.98 -2.97 9.86
C VAL A 89 2.39 -2.38 8.58
N VAL A 90 2.86 -2.80 7.39
CA VAL A 90 2.24 -2.38 6.11
C VAL A 90 0.79 -2.87 6.04
N HIS A 91 -0.06 -2.07 5.43
CA HIS A 91 -1.44 -2.37 5.10
C HIS A 91 -1.69 -1.89 3.68
N PHE A 92 -2.30 -2.74 2.84
CA PHE A 92 -2.54 -2.39 1.45
C PHE A 92 -3.94 -1.84 1.25
N HIS A 93 -4.00 -0.73 0.52
CA HIS A 93 -5.21 -0.27 -0.14
C HIS A 93 -5.07 -0.58 -1.63
N ALA A 94 -6.04 -1.29 -2.21
CA ALA A 94 -6.03 -1.60 -3.63
C ALA A 94 -7.37 -1.26 -4.27
N LEU A 95 -7.30 -0.63 -5.45
CA LEU A 95 -8.43 -0.51 -6.37
C LEU A 95 -8.20 -1.48 -7.51
N ILE A 96 -9.13 -2.41 -7.69
CA ILE A 96 -9.03 -3.50 -8.65
C ILE A 96 -10.17 -3.34 -9.66
N ARG A 97 -9.82 -3.33 -10.95
CA ARG A 97 -10.73 -3.31 -12.09
C ARG A 97 -10.54 -4.58 -12.90
N LEU A 98 -11.63 -5.10 -13.45
CA LEU A 98 -11.63 -6.23 -14.35
C LEU A 98 -12.06 -5.78 -15.74
N ASP A 99 -11.22 -6.06 -16.73
CA ASP A 99 -11.42 -5.69 -18.12
C ASP A 99 -11.43 -6.95 -19.00
N ARG A 100 -12.18 -6.93 -20.11
CA ARG A 100 -11.97 -7.88 -21.21
C ARG A 100 -10.71 -7.46 -21.98
N ARG A 101 -9.88 -8.43 -22.34
CA ARG A 101 -8.71 -8.22 -23.20
C ARG A 101 -9.12 -8.30 -24.66
N ASP A 102 -8.80 -7.27 -25.44
CA ASP A 102 -8.86 -7.29 -26.90
C ASP A 102 -7.53 -7.88 -27.46
N PRO A 103 -7.59 -8.83 -28.41
CA PRO A 103 -6.40 -9.29 -29.12
C PRO A 103 -5.73 -8.20 -29.97
N GLU A 104 -6.52 -7.31 -30.59
CA GLU A 104 -6.05 -6.32 -31.56
C GLU A 104 -5.62 -5.00 -30.89
N ASP A 105 -6.22 -4.66 -29.75
CA ASP A 105 -5.86 -3.49 -28.95
C ASP A 105 -5.68 -3.85 -27.47
N PRO A 106 -4.45 -4.18 -27.04
CA PRO A 106 -4.16 -4.50 -25.65
C PRO A 106 -4.50 -3.38 -24.65
N ASP A 107 -4.58 -2.13 -25.08
CA ASP A 107 -4.83 -0.98 -24.22
C ASP A 107 -6.32 -0.61 -24.15
N ALA A 108 -7.16 -1.23 -25.00
CA ALA A 108 -8.61 -1.05 -24.96
C ALA A 108 -9.20 -1.38 -23.57
N ILE A 109 -10.09 -0.51 -23.10
CA ILE A 109 -10.85 -0.71 -21.87
C ILE A 109 -12.23 -1.24 -22.24
N LEU A 110 -12.36 -2.56 -22.21
CA LEU A 110 -13.60 -3.25 -22.54
C LEU A 110 -14.23 -3.84 -21.28
N ALA A 111 -15.53 -3.58 -21.09
CA ALA A 111 -16.26 -4.16 -19.96
C ALA A 111 -16.33 -5.70 -20.08
N PRO A 112 -16.23 -6.44 -18.97
CA PRO A 112 -16.51 -7.87 -18.99
C PRO A 112 -18.01 -8.12 -19.27
N PRO A 113 -18.39 -9.34 -19.70
CA PRO A 113 -19.79 -9.76 -19.78
C PRO A 113 -20.57 -9.39 -18.52
N ALA A 114 -21.81 -8.91 -18.67
CA ALA A 114 -22.63 -8.43 -17.54
C ALA A 114 -22.88 -9.47 -16.42
N ARG A 115 -22.68 -10.77 -16.71
CA ARG A 115 -22.75 -11.85 -15.72
C ARG A 115 -21.52 -11.94 -14.81
N ILE A 116 -20.41 -11.31 -15.17
CA ILE A 116 -19.22 -11.16 -14.32
C ILE A 116 -19.37 -9.81 -13.61
N THR A 117 -19.92 -9.86 -12.40
CA THR A 117 -20.27 -8.67 -11.63
C THR A 117 -19.13 -8.19 -10.73
N ALA A 118 -19.21 -6.94 -10.27
CA ALA A 118 -18.26 -6.40 -9.30
C ALA A 118 -18.33 -7.14 -7.95
N GLU A 119 -19.51 -7.62 -7.56
CA GLU A 119 -19.71 -8.48 -6.39
C GLU A 119 -19.02 -9.84 -6.57
N GLY A 120 -19.14 -10.44 -7.76
CA GLY A 120 -18.44 -11.68 -8.08
C GLY A 120 -16.92 -11.51 -8.02
N LEU A 121 -16.41 -10.39 -8.53
CA LEU A 121 -15.00 -10.05 -8.41
C LEU A 121 -14.59 -9.84 -6.95
N ALA A 122 -15.41 -9.16 -6.13
CA ALA A 122 -15.11 -8.92 -4.73
C ALA A 122 -14.97 -10.23 -3.95
N LEU A 123 -15.90 -11.18 -4.13
CA LEU A 123 -15.85 -12.52 -3.53
C LEU A 123 -14.60 -13.29 -3.99
N LEU A 124 -14.26 -13.21 -5.27
CA LEU A 124 -13.09 -13.87 -5.83
C LEU A 124 -11.78 -13.30 -5.25
N VAL A 125 -11.70 -11.97 -5.08
CA VAL A 125 -10.55 -11.32 -4.45
C VAL A 125 -10.43 -11.71 -2.97
N GLU A 126 -11.55 -11.73 -2.24
CA GLU A 126 -11.58 -12.14 -0.84
C GLU A 126 -11.12 -13.60 -0.67
N GLU A 127 -11.66 -14.52 -1.48
CA GLU A 127 -11.24 -15.93 -1.50
C GLU A 127 -9.76 -16.07 -1.86
N ALA A 128 -9.29 -15.36 -2.90
CA ALA A 128 -7.90 -15.38 -3.30
C ALA A 128 -6.97 -14.89 -2.18
N ALA A 129 -7.36 -13.85 -1.45
CA ALA A 129 -6.62 -13.41 -0.27
C ALA A 129 -6.63 -14.48 0.82
N HIS A 130 -7.77 -15.11 1.11
CA HIS A 130 -7.85 -16.16 2.13
C HIS A 130 -6.98 -17.38 1.85
N VAL A 131 -6.90 -17.83 0.59
CA VAL A 131 -6.10 -19.02 0.25
C VAL A 131 -4.61 -18.71 0.04
N THR A 132 -4.25 -17.43 -0.15
CA THR A 132 -2.85 -17.06 -0.43
C THR A 132 -2.04 -17.02 0.85
N HIS A 133 -1.12 -17.97 0.95
CA HIS A 133 -0.09 -18.04 1.98
C HIS A 133 1.19 -18.62 1.40
N PHE A 134 2.32 -18.40 2.08
CA PHE A 134 3.58 -19.07 1.77
C PHE A 134 4.56 -19.05 2.94
N GLN A 135 5.54 -19.96 2.89
CA GLN A 135 6.71 -19.91 3.76
C GLN A 135 7.83 -19.14 3.08
N THR A 136 8.50 -18.26 3.82
CA THR A 136 9.75 -17.63 3.35
C THR A 136 10.80 -18.70 3.02
N PRO A 137 11.80 -18.38 2.19
CA PRO A 137 13.03 -19.16 2.16
C PRO A 137 13.60 -19.31 3.58
N GLY A 138 14.41 -20.36 3.79
CA GLY A 138 15.14 -20.53 5.04
C GLY A 138 15.99 -19.30 5.34
N TYR A 139 15.99 -18.88 6.60
CA TYR A 139 16.79 -17.75 7.06
C TYR A 139 18.22 -18.19 7.32
N ALA A 140 19.15 -17.65 6.54
CA ALA A 140 20.58 -17.83 6.75
C ALA A 140 20.95 -19.32 6.96
N ASP A 141 21.83 -19.58 7.91
CA ASP A 141 22.28 -20.90 8.37
C ASP A 141 21.27 -21.59 9.32
N THR A 142 20.31 -20.84 9.87
CA THR A 142 19.32 -21.38 10.81
C THR A 142 18.27 -22.26 10.13
N GLY A 143 18.02 -22.05 8.83
CA GLY A 143 16.95 -22.70 8.08
C GLY A 143 15.53 -22.31 8.52
N HIS A 144 15.38 -21.39 9.48
CA HIS A 144 14.09 -20.97 10.01
C HIS A 144 13.23 -20.32 8.92
N THR A 145 11.94 -20.65 8.88
CA THR A 145 10.98 -20.09 7.92
C THR A 145 9.85 -19.39 8.65
N TRP A 146 9.26 -18.38 8.02
CA TRP A 146 8.06 -17.72 8.51
C TRP A 146 6.88 -17.95 7.59
N ASP A 147 5.72 -18.25 8.19
CA ASP A 147 4.44 -18.25 7.50
C ASP A 147 3.94 -16.83 7.25
N ILE A 148 3.75 -16.52 5.97
CA ILE A 148 3.25 -15.24 5.46
C ILE A 148 1.88 -15.46 4.84
N GLU A 149 0.87 -14.80 5.43
CA GLU A 149 -0.53 -14.85 5.02
C GLU A 149 -1.21 -13.51 5.30
N TRP A 150 -2.39 -13.31 4.72
CA TRP A 150 -3.22 -12.15 5.07
C TRP A 150 -3.84 -12.34 6.45
N GLY A 151 -3.87 -11.26 7.23
CA GLY A 151 -4.59 -11.24 8.49
C GLY A 151 -6.11 -11.25 8.29
N ARG A 152 -6.84 -11.34 9.40
CA ARG A 152 -8.31 -11.36 9.41
C ARG A 152 -9.01 -10.06 8.98
N GLN A 153 -8.24 -8.98 8.79
CA GLN A 153 -8.77 -7.64 8.49
C GLN A 153 -8.72 -7.38 6.98
N ILE A 154 -9.51 -8.14 6.22
CA ILE A 154 -9.71 -7.96 4.79
C ILE A 154 -11.09 -7.31 4.60
N ASP A 155 -11.17 -6.24 3.81
CA ASP A 155 -12.42 -5.52 3.53
C ASP A 155 -12.48 -5.23 2.03
N VAL A 156 -13.16 -6.09 1.27
CA VAL A 156 -13.32 -5.96 -0.19
C VAL A 156 -14.74 -5.51 -0.49
N ARG A 157 -14.88 -4.43 -1.25
CA ARG A 157 -16.19 -3.88 -1.60
C ARG A 157 -16.22 -3.43 -3.06
N PRO A 158 -17.30 -3.72 -3.79
CA PRO A 158 -17.57 -3.08 -5.06
C PRO A 158 -17.55 -1.57 -4.91
N VAL A 159 -16.76 -0.90 -5.73
CA VAL A 159 -16.79 0.55 -5.84
C VAL A 159 -17.86 0.85 -6.90
N GLY A 160 -19.04 1.31 -6.47
CA GLY A 160 -20.18 1.51 -7.38
C GLY A 160 -21.45 2.10 -6.74
N ASN A 161 -21.52 2.21 -5.41
CA ASN A 161 -22.67 2.78 -4.68
C ASN A 161 -22.35 4.12 -3.98
N LEU A 162 -21.58 5.00 -4.62
CA LEU A 162 -21.63 6.43 -4.33
C LEU A 162 -22.67 6.99 -5.29
N GLY A 163 -23.88 7.25 -4.80
CA GLY A 163 -25.08 7.50 -5.61
C GLY A 163 -24.85 8.30 -6.90
N THR A 164 -25.35 7.75 -8.01
CA THR A 164 -25.61 8.40 -9.30
C THR A 164 -24.47 8.73 -10.28
N GLY A 165 -23.33 8.02 -10.33
CA GLY A 165 -22.38 8.34 -11.42
C GLY A 165 -21.19 7.42 -11.53
N GLN A 166 -20.77 7.16 -12.77
CA GLN A 166 -19.53 6.49 -13.12
C GLN A 166 -18.39 6.94 -12.20
N ILE A 167 -17.63 5.99 -11.67
CA ILE A 167 -16.38 6.32 -10.98
C ILE A 167 -15.45 6.85 -12.05
N THR A 168 -15.26 8.16 -12.04
CA THR A 168 -14.36 8.81 -12.99
C THR A 168 -12.92 8.45 -12.65
N SER A 169 -12.03 8.49 -13.66
CA SER A 169 -10.58 8.34 -13.48
C SER A 169 -10.03 9.24 -12.38
N GLU A 170 -10.62 10.43 -12.23
CA GLU A 170 -10.25 11.43 -11.23
C GLU A 170 -10.64 11.00 -9.82
N ALA A 171 -11.77 10.30 -9.64
CA ALA A 171 -12.17 9.76 -8.35
C ALA A 171 -11.26 8.59 -7.91
N VAL A 172 -10.84 7.75 -8.86
CA VAL A 172 -9.83 6.69 -8.63
C VAL A 172 -8.49 7.32 -8.26
N ALA A 173 -8.05 8.34 -9.03
CA ALA A 173 -6.80 9.03 -8.79
C ALA A 173 -6.79 9.77 -7.44
N ALA A 174 -7.89 10.46 -7.08
CA ALA A 174 -8.05 11.12 -5.80
C ALA A 174 -8.09 10.11 -4.63
N TYR A 175 -8.71 8.94 -4.82
CA TYR A 175 -8.67 7.87 -3.84
C TYR A 175 -7.24 7.35 -3.64
N LEU A 176 -6.51 7.04 -4.72
CA LEU A 176 -5.12 6.62 -4.62
C LEU A 176 -4.23 7.71 -4.01
N ALA A 177 -4.41 8.97 -4.42
CA ALA A 177 -3.67 10.12 -3.88
C ALA A 177 -3.90 10.30 -2.38
N LYS A 178 -5.15 10.15 -1.91
CA LYS A 178 -5.49 10.22 -0.49
C LYS A 178 -4.66 9.27 0.37
N TYR A 179 -4.43 8.04 -0.10
CA TYR A 179 -3.63 7.06 0.64
C TYR A 179 -2.13 7.18 0.35
N ALA A 180 -1.75 7.66 -0.83
CA ALA A 180 -0.36 7.95 -1.14
C ALA A 180 0.24 9.01 -0.19
N THR A 181 -0.52 10.06 0.15
CA THR A 181 -0.07 11.10 1.09
C THR A 181 0.06 10.59 2.53
N LYS A 182 -0.72 9.57 2.94
CA LYS A 182 -0.57 8.93 4.25
C LYS A 182 0.64 8.02 4.34
N ALA A 183 1.00 7.37 3.23
CA ALA A 183 2.22 6.57 3.14
C ALA A 183 3.50 7.43 3.26
N THR A 184 3.41 8.75 3.02
CA THR A 184 4.56 9.68 3.08
C THR A 184 4.76 10.36 4.44
N GLU A 185 4.00 10.02 5.49
CA GLU A 185 4.30 10.50 6.85
C GLU A 185 5.62 9.87 7.32
N THR A 186 6.69 10.66 7.23
CA THR A 186 8.06 10.26 7.47
C THR A 186 8.23 9.79 8.91
N THR A 187 8.65 8.55 9.11
CA THR A 187 8.97 7.95 10.42
C THR A 187 10.19 8.60 11.10
N GLY A 188 10.69 9.72 10.59
CA GLY A 188 11.94 10.37 11.04
C GLY A 188 13.21 9.62 10.66
N LEU A 189 13.10 8.51 9.93
CA LEU A 189 14.23 7.70 9.47
C LEU A 189 14.90 8.33 8.24
N PRO A 190 16.22 8.15 8.07
CA PRO A 190 16.95 8.68 6.92
C PRO A 190 16.41 8.14 5.58
N PRO A 191 16.54 8.90 4.48
CA PRO A 191 15.93 8.54 3.21
C PRO A 191 16.62 7.33 2.53
N THR A 192 15.79 6.41 2.03
CA THR A 192 16.00 5.54 0.84
C THR A 192 17.40 4.97 0.57
N GLY A 193 18.13 4.54 1.61
CA GLY A 193 19.40 3.83 1.50
C GLY A 193 19.41 2.55 2.35
N ARG A 194 20.34 1.62 2.07
CA ARG A 194 20.61 0.52 2.99
C ARG A 194 21.02 1.11 4.35
N MET A 195 20.36 0.67 5.41
CA MET A 195 20.66 1.13 6.77
C MET A 195 22.09 0.73 7.14
N THR A 196 22.90 1.69 7.59
CA THR A 196 24.26 1.45 8.08
C THR A 196 24.22 0.88 9.50
N ALA A 197 25.30 0.22 9.92
CA ALA A 197 25.43 -0.27 11.31
C ALA A 197 25.34 0.87 12.33
N GLU A 198 25.99 2.00 12.04
CA GLU A 198 25.94 3.20 12.87
C GLU A 198 24.52 3.77 13.00
N ALA A 199 23.77 3.86 11.89
CA ALA A 199 22.38 4.30 11.93
C ALA A 199 21.50 3.31 12.71
N ALA A 200 21.70 2.00 12.51
CA ALA A 200 20.97 0.99 13.26
C ALA A 200 21.26 1.10 14.77
N GLU A 201 22.51 1.27 15.18
CA GLU A 201 22.87 1.48 16.58
C GLU A 201 22.25 2.77 17.14
N HIS A 202 22.29 3.86 16.38
CA HIS A 202 21.74 5.15 16.80
C HIS A 202 20.21 5.13 17.00
N TYR A 203 19.47 4.46 16.11
CA TYR A 203 18.01 4.45 16.15
C TYR A 203 17.41 3.24 16.87
N SER A 204 18.21 2.22 17.19
CA SER A 204 17.76 1.08 17.97
C SER A 204 17.58 1.45 19.44
N ASP A 205 16.45 1.03 20.01
CA ASP A 205 16.14 1.24 21.42
C ASP A 205 15.27 0.07 21.90
N ALA A 206 15.81 -0.69 22.86
CA ALA A 206 15.15 -1.85 23.45
C ALA A 206 13.90 -1.48 24.26
N HIS A 207 13.69 -0.22 24.61
CA HIS A 207 12.54 0.27 25.37
C HIS A 207 11.42 0.84 24.50
N THR A 208 11.63 0.94 23.18
CA THR A 208 10.61 1.40 22.24
C THR A 208 10.26 0.34 21.21
N HIS A 209 9.03 0.43 20.69
CA HIS A 209 8.57 -0.47 19.64
C HIS A 209 9.35 -0.25 18.34
N LEU A 210 9.50 1.02 17.93
CA LEU A 210 10.21 1.38 16.72
C LEU A 210 11.69 1.00 16.81
N GLY A 211 12.35 1.28 17.95
CA GLY A 211 13.74 0.90 18.16
C GLY A 211 13.97 -0.62 18.06
N ARG A 212 13.07 -1.43 18.59
CA ARG A 212 13.11 -2.89 18.38
C ARG A 212 12.90 -3.29 16.92
N LEU A 213 11.95 -2.68 16.21
CA LEU A 213 11.75 -2.97 14.79
C LEU A 213 12.99 -2.65 13.95
N ILE A 214 13.67 -1.55 14.24
CA ILE A 214 14.92 -1.16 13.58
C ILE A 214 16.02 -2.18 13.87
N ALA A 215 16.20 -2.59 15.12
CA ALA A 215 17.17 -3.61 15.50
C ALA A 215 16.92 -4.94 14.76
N TYR A 216 15.67 -5.42 14.74
CA TYR A 216 15.31 -6.65 14.02
C TYR A 216 15.44 -6.49 12.49
N ALA A 217 15.10 -5.34 11.92
CA ALA A 217 15.26 -5.06 10.50
C ALA A 217 16.74 -5.05 10.08
N PHE A 218 17.61 -4.48 10.92
CA PHE A 218 19.05 -4.54 10.70
C PHE A 218 19.54 -5.98 10.79
N GLN A 219 19.27 -6.66 11.91
CA GLN A 219 19.73 -8.02 12.16
C GLN A 219 19.30 -9.00 11.06
N LEU A 220 18.01 -8.98 10.67
CA LEU A 220 17.47 -9.86 9.63
C LEU A 220 17.89 -9.45 8.21
N GLY A 221 18.33 -8.21 8.01
CA GLY A 221 18.84 -7.68 6.75
C GLY A 221 20.34 -7.86 6.56
N THR A 222 21.06 -8.26 7.62
CA THR A 222 22.50 -8.48 7.61
C THR A 222 22.82 -9.97 7.48
N PRO A 223 23.62 -10.39 6.47
CA PRO A 223 24.04 -11.78 6.36
C PRO A 223 24.90 -12.18 7.58
N PRO A 224 24.94 -13.48 7.94
CA PRO A 224 25.84 -13.96 8.98
C PRO A 224 27.30 -13.58 8.69
N SER A 225 28.07 -13.22 9.72
CA SER A 225 29.45 -12.76 9.55
C SER A 225 30.42 -13.84 9.05
N ASP A 226 30.06 -15.11 9.24
CA ASP A 226 30.79 -16.30 8.80
C ASP A 226 30.46 -16.69 7.34
N TRP A 227 29.46 -16.06 6.71
CA TRP A 227 29.14 -16.24 5.29
C TRP A 227 30.08 -15.41 4.42
N THR A 228 31.28 -15.93 4.18
CA THR A 228 32.32 -15.21 3.43
C THR A 228 32.45 -15.63 1.97
N THR A 229 31.88 -16.77 1.58
CA THR A 229 32.01 -17.27 0.19
C THR A 229 31.08 -16.55 -0.79
N ASP A 230 31.49 -16.47 -2.05
CA ASP A 230 30.69 -15.84 -3.12
C ASP A 230 29.32 -16.52 -3.29
N GLU A 231 29.26 -17.85 -3.14
CA GLU A 231 28.02 -18.62 -3.22
C GLU A 231 27.04 -18.26 -2.10
N GLN A 232 27.52 -18.15 -0.86
CA GLN A 232 26.71 -17.74 0.29
C GLN A 232 26.20 -16.30 0.13
N GLN A 233 27.05 -15.38 -0.34
CA GLN A 233 26.64 -14.01 -0.59
C GLN A 233 25.60 -13.93 -1.72
N ALA A 234 25.80 -14.68 -2.81
CA ALA A 234 24.86 -14.75 -3.92
C ALA A 234 23.50 -15.31 -3.47
N ASP A 235 23.48 -16.38 -2.67
CA ASP A 235 22.27 -16.96 -2.10
C ASP A 235 21.54 -15.96 -1.19
N TRP A 236 22.27 -15.29 -0.28
CA TRP A 236 21.70 -14.25 0.58
C TRP A 236 21.05 -13.14 -0.26
N HIS A 237 21.75 -12.61 -1.26
CA HIS A 237 21.21 -11.59 -2.14
C HIS A 237 20.00 -12.08 -2.93
N ALA A 238 19.96 -13.37 -3.27
CA ALA A 238 18.86 -13.94 -4.02
C ALA A 238 17.56 -14.09 -3.21
N THR A 239 17.68 -14.34 -1.90
CA THR A 239 16.59 -14.68 -0.99
C THR A 239 16.18 -13.51 -0.07
N TRP A 240 17.12 -12.99 0.71
CA TRP A 240 16.87 -11.99 1.77
C TRP A 240 17.39 -10.60 1.43
N GLY A 241 18.44 -10.50 0.61
CA GLY A 241 19.03 -9.23 0.20
C GLY A 241 18.19 -8.42 -0.80
N ARG A 242 17.30 -9.08 -1.57
CA ARG A 242 16.29 -8.40 -2.42
C ARG A 242 15.02 -8.01 -1.67
N SER A 243 14.71 -8.69 -0.57
CA SER A 243 13.49 -8.46 0.21
C SER A 243 13.54 -7.16 1.03
N GLY A 244 14.73 -6.56 1.18
CA GLY A 244 14.93 -5.18 1.63
C GLY A 244 14.95 -4.12 0.51
N ALA A 245 14.83 -4.53 -0.76
CA ALA A 245 14.90 -3.67 -1.94
C ALA A 245 13.77 -3.99 -2.94
N GLY A 246 12.53 -3.61 -2.59
CA GLY A 246 11.37 -3.63 -3.47
C GLY A 246 10.33 -2.62 -2.97
N PRO A 247 9.65 -1.88 -3.87
CA PRO A 247 9.49 -0.44 -3.77
C PRO A 247 8.63 0.00 -2.59
N THR A 248 9.25 0.65 -1.62
CA THR A 248 8.56 1.63 -0.79
C THR A 248 8.21 2.82 -1.69
N CYS A 249 6.91 3.05 -1.89
CA CYS A 249 6.35 4.13 -2.70
C CYS A 249 6.74 4.12 -4.18
N SER A 250 6.38 3.09 -4.92
CA SER A 250 5.99 3.30 -6.33
C SER A 250 4.48 3.36 -6.40
N ALA A 251 3.92 4.55 -6.63
CA ALA A 251 2.67 4.66 -7.34
C ALA A 251 2.94 4.18 -8.78
N SER A 252 3.05 2.87 -8.97
CA SER A 252 3.04 2.28 -10.30
C SER A 252 1.59 2.28 -10.76
N ALA A 253 1.18 3.37 -11.40
CA ALA A 253 0.12 3.29 -12.38
C ALA A 253 0.67 2.40 -13.51
N ALA A 254 0.31 1.11 -13.51
CA ALA A 254 0.48 0.29 -14.69
C ALA A 254 -0.60 0.71 -15.71
N THR A 255 -0.38 1.87 -16.33
CA THR A 255 -1.08 2.31 -17.52
C THR A 255 0.02 2.56 -18.55
N SER A 256 0.10 1.75 -19.60
CA SER A 256 0.84 2.13 -20.80
C SER A 256 0.25 3.46 -21.26
N PRO A 257 1.03 4.55 -21.38
CA PRO A 257 0.51 5.75 -22.02
C PRO A 257 0.32 5.43 -23.51
N PRO A 258 -0.78 5.88 -24.15
CA PRO A 258 -0.88 5.82 -25.59
C PRO A 258 0.28 6.62 -26.18
N ARG A 259 1.03 5.99 -27.09
CA ARG A 259 2.10 6.62 -27.86
C ARG A 259 1.47 7.76 -28.68
N ALA A 260 1.58 8.99 -28.18
CA ALA A 260 1.18 10.17 -28.92
C ALA A 260 1.94 10.18 -30.25
N ALA A 261 1.20 10.27 -31.35
CA ALA A 261 1.76 10.46 -32.67
C ALA A 261 2.69 11.68 -32.65
N ALA A 262 3.93 11.48 -33.12
CA ALA A 262 4.93 12.53 -33.22
C ALA A 262 4.44 13.62 -34.18
N THR A 263 4.06 14.77 -33.64
CA THR A 263 3.93 16.00 -34.42
C THR A 263 5.34 16.49 -34.77
N PRO A 264 5.69 16.72 -36.04
CA PRO A 264 7.00 17.25 -36.40
C PRO A 264 7.16 18.69 -35.87
N PRO A 265 8.37 19.09 -35.45
CA PRO A 265 8.60 20.40 -34.86
C PRO A 265 8.42 21.51 -35.91
N PRO A 266 7.74 22.63 -35.59
CA PRO A 266 7.77 23.79 -36.46
C PRO A 266 9.16 24.44 -36.42
N THR A 267 9.69 24.67 -37.61
CA THR A 267 10.93 25.40 -37.88
C THR A 267 10.78 26.87 -37.46
N LYS A 268 11.74 27.37 -36.68
CA LYS A 268 11.90 28.82 -36.42
C LYS A 268 12.37 29.53 -37.70
N PRO A 269 11.98 30.80 -37.86
CA PRO A 269 13.02 31.80 -38.05
C PRO A 269 12.86 33.04 -37.13
N CYS A 270 14.00 33.72 -37.00
CA CYS A 270 14.31 34.86 -36.14
C CYS A 270 13.51 36.16 -36.38
N ALA A 271 13.40 36.93 -35.27
CA ALA A 271 13.76 38.35 -35.09
C ALA A 271 12.67 39.42 -34.81
N ARG A 272 12.90 40.09 -33.66
CA ARG A 272 12.86 41.56 -33.37
C ARG A 272 11.59 42.25 -32.81
N SER A 273 11.79 42.73 -31.56
CA SER A 273 11.62 44.12 -31.02
C SER A 273 10.34 44.55 -30.28
N ALA A 274 10.54 44.93 -29.00
CA ALA A 274 10.12 46.13 -28.21
C ALA A 274 8.69 46.73 -28.40
N ALA A 275 7.94 47.28 -27.43
CA ALA A 275 8.10 47.82 -26.06
C ALA A 275 6.68 48.00 -25.41
N PRO A 276 6.51 48.57 -24.19
CA PRO A 276 5.36 48.34 -23.29
C PRO A 276 4.27 49.44 -23.26
N GLY A 277 3.10 49.13 -22.68
CA GLY A 277 2.00 50.08 -22.45
C GLY A 277 1.19 49.78 -21.17
N THR A 278 1.14 50.78 -20.31
CA THR A 278 0.43 50.98 -19.02
C THR A 278 -1.10 50.89 -19.08
N ALA A 279 -1.75 50.46 -17.97
CA ALA A 279 -2.87 51.19 -17.31
C ALA A 279 -3.47 50.44 -16.08
N THR A 280 -3.73 51.22 -15.02
CA THR A 280 -4.66 51.01 -13.89
C THR A 280 -5.25 52.42 -13.65
N PRO A 281 -6.50 52.68 -13.17
CA PRO A 281 -7.08 52.11 -11.96
C PRO A 281 -8.63 51.92 -11.88
N VAL A 282 -9.04 51.45 -10.70
CA VAL A 282 -10.35 51.11 -10.11
C VAL A 282 -11.31 52.32 -10.00
N PRO A 283 -12.63 52.10 -9.85
CA PRO A 283 -13.27 52.47 -8.57
C PRO A 283 -14.31 51.46 -8.02
N THR A 284 -14.53 51.63 -6.72
CA THR A 284 -15.35 50.96 -5.70
C THR A 284 -16.88 51.15 -5.82
N GLY A 285 -17.65 50.21 -5.26
CA GLY A 285 -19.07 50.38 -4.91
C GLY A 285 -19.64 49.14 -4.20
N ALA A 286 -20.37 49.32 -3.10
CA ALA A 286 -20.64 48.35 -2.03
C ALA A 286 -22.09 47.81 -1.98
N ASP A 287 -22.24 46.72 -1.21
CA ASP A 287 -23.39 46.20 -0.44
C ASP A 287 -24.75 45.81 -1.08
N ALA A 288 -25.11 44.52 -0.93
CA ALA A 288 -26.36 44.04 -0.32
C ALA A 288 -26.38 42.49 -0.10
N THR A 289 -26.59 42.06 1.14
CA THR A 289 -26.89 40.69 1.66
C THR A 289 -28.33 40.22 1.30
N PRO A 290 -28.85 39.05 1.78
CA PRO A 290 -28.33 37.69 2.01
C PRO A 290 -29.23 36.59 1.39
N THR A 291 -28.75 35.38 1.07
CA THR A 291 -29.60 34.16 1.14
C THR A 291 -28.79 32.88 1.36
N ALA A 292 -29.33 32.03 2.22
CA ALA A 292 -28.79 30.79 2.77
C ALA A 292 -28.45 29.69 1.72
N SER A 293 -27.45 28.86 2.03
CA SER A 293 -27.57 27.41 1.82
C SER A 293 -26.59 26.61 2.67
N ARG A 294 -27.05 25.40 3.01
CA ARG A 294 -26.49 24.42 3.95
C ARG A 294 -25.29 23.68 3.35
N SER A 295 -24.36 23.22 4.19
CA SER A 295 -23.59 21.98 3.97
C SER A 295 -22.99 21.52 5.31
N ASN A 296 -23.63 20.54 5.95
CA ASN A 296 -23.33 19.11 5.90
C ASN A 296 -22.11 18.71 6.73
N THR A 297 -22.36 18.57 8.03
CA THR A 297 -21.60 17.74 8.95
C THR A 297 -21.97 16.27 8.68
N SER A 298 -20.98 15.44 8.33
CA SER A 298 -21.14 13.98 8.30
C SER A 298 -19.96 13.33 9.03
N THR A 299 -20.09 13.28 10.35
CA THR A 299 -19.29 12.44 11.24
C THR A 299 -19.61 10.97 10.93
N THR A 300 -18.61 10.15 10.60
CA THR A 300 -18.76 8.69 10.60
C THR A 300 -17.76 8.06 11.56
N THR A 301 -18.29 7.68 12.72
CA THR A 301 -17.64 6.86 13.75
C THR A 301 -17.54 5.42 13.25
N ARG A 302 -16.32 4.90 13.01
CA ARG A 302 -16.11 3.45 12.82
C ARG A 302 -15.70 2.84 14.17
N ARG A 303 -16.55 1.95 14.70
CA ARG A 303 -16.26 1.12 15.89
C ARG A 303 -15.22 0.05 15.55
N ARG A 304 -14.46 -0.29 16.60
CA ARG A 304 -13.22 -1.07 16.67
C ARG A 304 -13.33 -2.52 16.25
#